data_AF-A0A519ENB4-F1
#
_entry.id   AF-A0A519ENB4-F1
#
_cell.length_a   1.000
_cell.length_b   1.000
_cell.length_c   1.000
_cell.angle_alpha   90.00
_cell.angle_beta   90.00
_cell.angle_gamma   90.00
#
_symmetry.space_group_name_H-M   'P 1'
#
loop_
_entity.id
_entity.type
_entity.pdbx_description
1 polymer ?
#
loop_
_entity_poly.entity_id
_entity_poly.type
_entity_poly.pdbx_seq_one_letter_code
_entity_poly.pdbx_strand_id
1 'polypeptide(L)'
;AQVFDSGDQFERRTADLVPALFNASNDNGDIDDRSPAKGPAKGPEPEGVTTGRIGDKTYAFIGLERVGGVMVYDVSKPAAPVFVTYLNPRAADGSGDSGPEGLHFVRAAHSPNGKPLLIVGNETSGTTAVFQLNLGY
;
A
#
# COMPACT_ATOMS: atom_id res chain seq x y z
N ALA A 1 12.80 20.37 -7.94
CA ALA A 1 11.42 20.85 -7.81
C ALA A 1 10.50 19.65 -7.64
N GLN A 2 9.42 19.78 -6.87
CA GLN A 2 8.37 18.75 -6.75
C GLN A 2 7.66 18.56 -8.10
N VAL A 3 7.37 17.31 -8.48
CA VAL A 3 6.78 16.96 -9.79
C VAL A 3 5.27 16.69 -9.69
N PHE A 4 4.82 16.14 -8.56
CA PHE A 4 3.42 15.83 -8.29
C PHE A 4 3.17 15.85 -6.77
N ASP A 5 1.93 16.18 -6.38
CA ASP A 5 1.41 16.04 -5.03
C ASP A 5 0.09 15.28 -5.10
N SER A 6 -0.03 14.19 -4.35
CA SER A 6 -1.29 13.43 -4.29
C SER A 6 -2.33 14.11 -3.41
N GLY A 7 -1.93 15.08 -2.57
CA GLY A 7 -2.79 15.64 -1.54
C GLY A 7 -3.33 14.54 -0.63
N ASP A 8 -4.65 14.58 -0.38
CA ASP A 8 -5.42 13.66 0.47
C ASP A 8 -5.86 12.36 -0.23
N GLN A 9 -5.21 11.97 -1.33
CA GLN A 9 -5.64 10.78 -2.07
C GLN A 9 -5.60 9.50 -1.24
N PHE A 10 -4.62 9.31 -0.34
CA PHE A 10 -4.57 8.08 0.44
C PHE A 10 -5.70 7.99 1.44
N GLU A 11 -6.02 9.08 2.14
CA GLU A 11 -7.14 9.19 3.07
C GLU A 11 -8.48 8.92 2.36
N ARG A 12 -8.71 9.53 1.19
CA ARG A 12 -9.92 9.26 0.41
C ARG A 12 -10.00 7.80 -0.03
N ARG A 13 -8.89 7.23 -0.50
CA ARG A 13 -8.85 5.83 -0.95
C ARG A 13 -9.08 4.86 0.18
N THR A 14 -8.52 5.08 1.37
CA THR A 14 -8.74 4.20 2.51
C THR A 14 -10.16 4.32 3.04
N ALA A 15 -10.74 5.54 3.06
CA ALA A 15 -12.15 5.74 3.38
C ALA A 15 -13.08 5.00 2.41
N ASP A 16 -12.78 5.04 1.10
CA ASP A 16 -13.63 4.42 0.07
C ASP A 16 -13.47 2.89 0.01
N LEU A 17 -12.24 2.38 0.09
CA LEU A 17 -11.91 0.99 -0.21
C LEU A 17 -11.90 0.08 1.02
N VAL A 18 -11.54 0.63 2.19
CA VAL A 18 -11.48 -0.09 3.46
C VAL A 18 -12.05 0.75 4.60
N PRO A 19 -13.33 1.20 4.51
CA PRO A 19 -13.91 2.11 5.52
C PRO A 19 -13.84 1.57 6.94
N ALA A 20 -13.87 0.23 7.10
CA ALA A 20 -13.76 -0.44 8.40
C ALA A 20 -12.37 -0.31 9.06
N LEU A 21 -11.36 0.15 8.33
CA LEU A 21 -10.02 0.44 8.82
C LEU A 21 -9.64 1.92 8.62
N PHE A 22 -10.60 2.78 8.31
CA PHE A 22 -10.33 4.19 8.08
C PHE A 22 -9.73 4.84 9.32
N ASN A 23 -8.52 5.41 9.18
CA ASN A 23 -7.72 5.98 10.27
C ASN A 23 -7.52 5.01 11.45
N ALA A 24 -7.51 3.70 11.20
CA ALA A 24 -7.11 2.71 12.20
C ALA A 24 -5.59 2.73 12.43
N SER A 25 -5.17 2.31 13.62
CA SER A 25 -3.76 2.01 13.90
C SER A 25 -3.35 0.68 13.25
N ASN A 26 -2.06 0.31 13.32
CA ASN A 26 -1.58 -0.99 12.87
C ASN A 26 -1.71 -2.10 13.93
N ASP A 27 -1.86 -1.74 15.19
CA ASP A 27 -2.00 -2.65 16.34
C ASP A 27 -3.46 -2.92 16.76
N ASN A 28 -4.42 -2.21 16.17
CA ASN A 28 -5.86 -2.40 16.38
C ASN A 28 -6.68 -2.12 15.11
N GLY A 29 -7.91 -2.65 15.02
CA GLY A 29 -8.84 -2.40 13.90
C GLY A 29 -9.83 -1.26 14.15
N ASP A 30 -9.59 -0.41 15.15
CA ASP A 30 -10.57 0.57 15.60
C ASP A 30 -10.65 1.74 14.62
N ILE A 31 -11.86 1.99 14.12
CA ILE A 31 -12.11 3.09 13.17
C ILE A 31 -11.85 4.43 13.87
N ASP A 32 -11.13 5.31 13.18
CA ASP A 32 -10.87 6.69 13.55
C ASP A 32 -9.94 6.89 14.76
N ASP A 33 -9.22 5.85 15.20
CA ASP A 33 -8.29 5.91 16.33
C ASP A 33 -7.14 6.93 16.14
N ARG A 34 -6.85 7.27 14.88
CA ARG A 34 -5.74 8.16 14.46
C ARG A 34 -6.19 9.53 13.96
N SER A 35 -7.46 9.89 14.18
CA SER A 35 -7.97 11.22 13.88
C SER A 35 -7.75 12.20 15.03
N PRO A 36 -7.76 13.52 14.77
CA PRO A 36 -7.65 14.54 15.82
C PRO A 36 -8.69 14.40 16.94
N ALA A 37 -9.83 13.76 16.66
CA ALA A 37 -10.89 13.52 17.63
C ALA A 37 -10.53 12.45 18.68
N LYS A 38 -9.61 11.52 18.37
CA LYS A 38 -9.26 10.36 19.22
C LYS A 38 -7.76 10.20 19.49
N GLY A 39 -6.90 10.90 18.77
CA GLY A 39 -5.45 10.79 18.90
C GLY A 39 -4.68 11.83 18.08
N PRO A 40 -3.35 11.67 17.92
CA PRO A 40 -2.57 12.53 17.04
C PRO A 40 -3.00 12.30 15.58
N ALA A 41 -3.27 13.38 14.86
CA ALA A 41 -3.70 13.34 13.47
C ALA A 41 -2.57 12.82 12.57
N LYS A 42 -2.59 11.52 12.26
CA LYS A 42 -1.50 10.89 11.51
C LYS A 42 -1.95 10.15 10.25
N GLY A 43 -3.25 9.93 10.07
CA GLY A 43 -3.80 9.39 8.83
C GLY A 43 -3.21 8.01 8.48
N PRO A 44 -3.00 7.70 7.18
CA PRO A 44 -2.58 6.38 6.72
C PRO A 44 -1.08 6.08 6.89
N GLU A 45 -0.23 7.11 7.07
CA GLU A 45 1.23 7.01 7.25
C GLU A 45 1.95 6.15 6.17
N PRO A 46 2.20 6.70 4.98
CA PRO A 46 3.04 6.04 3.98
C PRO A 46 4.51 6.01 4.43
N GLU A 47 5.16 4.86 4.29
CA GLU A 47 6.54 4.65 4.76
C GLU A 47 7.44 4.05 3.68
N GLY A 48 7.21 2.78 3.36
CA GLY A 48 7.95 2.07 2.32
C GLY A 48 7.48 2.45 0.92
N VAL A 49 8.42 2.72 0.01
CA VAL A 49 8.11 2.83 -1.43
C VAL A 49 9.12 2.06 -2.27
N THR A 50 8.61 1.32 -3.25
CA THR A 50 9.45 0.72 -4.31
C THR A 50 8.81 0.94 -5.67
N THR A 51 9.61 0.83 -6.73
CA THR A 51 9.12 0.94 -8.11
C THR A 51 9.44 -0.31 -8.91
N GLY A 52 8.55 -0.65 -9.82
CA GLY A 52 8.69 -1.83 -10.66
C GLY A 52 8.18 -1.58 -12.06
N ARG A 53 8.96 -1.96 -13.07
CA ARG A 53 8.50 -1.94 -14.46
C ARG A 53 7.86 -3.27 -14.81
N ILE A 54 6.62 -3.23 -15.30
CA ILE A 54 5.88 -4.38 -15.82
C ILE A 54 5.38 -4.01 -17.21
N GLY A 55 5.88 -4.70 -18.24
CA GLY A 55 5.68 -4.28 -19.62
C GLY A 55 6.35 -2.93 -19.91
N ASP A 56 5.62 -2.03 -20.52
CA ASP A 56 6.01 -0.64 -20.81
C ASP A 56 5.69 0.34 -19.66
N LYS A 57 4.93 -0.12 -18.65
CA LYS A 57 4.50 0.70 -17.52
C LYS A 57 5.45 0.60 -16.32
N THR A 58 5.66 1.72 -15.66
CA THR A 58 6.34 1.81 -14.36
C THR A 58 5.30 2.01 -13.27
N TYR A 59 5.33 1.14 -12.26
CA TYR A 59 4.44 1.20 -11.10
C TYR A 59 5.21 1.62 -9.85
N ALA A 60 4.56 2.40 -8.99
CA ALA A 60 4.97 2.65 -7.62
C ALA A 60 4.10 1.82 -6.68
N PHE A 61 4.76 1.15 -5.73
CA PHE A 61 4.14 0.39 -4.65
C PHE A 61 4.49 1.10 -3.34
N ILE A 62 3.48 1.55 -2.61
CA ILE A 62 3.62 2.44 -1.45
C ILE A 62 2.93 1.76 -0.26
N GLY A 63 3.70 1.37 0.74
CA GLY A 63 3.20 0.73 1.96
C GLY A 63 2.61 1.76 2.89
N LEU A 64 1.44 1.45 3.45
CA LEU A 64 0.78 2.26 4.47
C LEU A 64 0.91 1.54 5.81
N GLU A 65 1.75 2.05 6.70
CA GLU A 65 2.11 1.35 7.95
C GLU A 65 0.86 1.09 8.79
N ARG A 66 0.01 2.10 8.98
CA ARG A 66 -1.12 2.08 9.93
C ARG A 66 -2.31 1.26 9.42
N VAL A 67 -3.05 1.82 8.47
CA VAL A 67 -4.21 1.14 7.87
C VAL A 67 -3.84 -0.19 7.20
N GLY A 68 -2.56 -0.38 6.89
CA GLY A 68 -2.02 -1.59 6.29
C GLY A 68 -2.07 -1.54 4.76
N GLY A 69 -1.53 -2.58 4.14
CA GLY A 69 -1.57 -2.76 2.69
C GLY A 69 -0.68 -1.82 1.88
N VAL A 70 -0.80 -1.95 0.56
CA VAL A 70 0.07 -1.31 -0.43
C VAL A 70 -0.77 -0.60 -1.48
N MET A 71 -0.62 0.72 -1.56
CA MET A 71 -1.15 1.54 -2.64
C MET A 71 -0.33 1.34 -3.92
N VAL A 72 -1.02 1.15 -5.05
CA VAL A 72 -0.37 0.92 -6.35
C VAL A 72 -0.77 2.00 -7.33
N TYR A 73 0.22 2.68 -7.89
CA TYR A 73 0.04 3.72 -8.90
C TYR A 73 0.85 3.41 -10.16
N ASP A 74 0.27 3.63 -11.33
CA ASP A 74 1.03 3.76 -12.58
C ASP A 74 1.67 5.15 -12.60
N VAL A 75 2.99 5.17 -12.55
CA VAL A 75 3.84 6.37 -12.55
C VAL A 75 4.64 6.52 -13.84
N SER A 76 4.22 5.86 -14.93
CA SER A 76 4.84 6.00 -16.25
C SER A 76 4.87 7.45 -16.74
N LYS A 77 3.92 8.27 -16.27
CA LYS A 77 3.94 9.74 -16.36
C LYS A 77 4.03 10.31 -14.94
N PRO A 78 5.23 10.62 -14.42
CA PRO A 78 5.41 11.03 -13.02
C PRO A 78 4.64 12.31 -12.61
N ALA A 79 4.35 13.20 -13.57
CA ALA A 79 3.56 14.41 -13.33
C ALA A 79 2.04 14.16 -13.30
N ALA A 80 1.58 12.96 -13.67
CA ALA A 80 0.19 12.55 -13.63
C ALA A 80 0.05 11.05 -13.28
N PRO A 81 0.42 10.64 -12.05
CA PRO A 81 0.23 9.27 -11.59
C PRO A 81 -1.24 8.85 -11.62
N VAL A 82 -1.50 7.58 -11.94
CA VAL A 82 -2.85 7.02 -11.98
C VAL A 82 -2.96 5.92 -10.93
N PHE A 83 -3.94 6.04 -10.03
CA PHE A 83 -4.24 4.97 -9.07
C PHE A 83 -4.69 3.71 -9.81
N VAL A 84 -4.08 2.57 -9.47
CA VAL A 84 -4.36 1.27 -10.10
C VAL A 84 -5.19 0.41 -9.17
N THR A 85 -4.68 0.18 -7.96
CA THR A 85 -5.33 -0.67 -6.97
C THR A 85 -4.75 -0.42 -5.59
N TYR A 86 -5.37 -1.03 -4.59
CA TYR A 86 -4.90 -1.08 -3.21
C TYR A 86 -4.91 -2.53 -2.75
N LEU A 87 -3.74 -3.05 -2.42
CA LEU A 87 -3.55 -4.44 -1.96
C LEU A 87 -3.54 -4.45 -0.44
N ASN A 88 -4.66 -4.79 0.20
CA ASN A 88 -4.73 -4.87 1.65
C ASN A 88 -5.31 -6.22 2.09
N PRO A 89 -4.49 -7.15 2.60
CA PRO A 89 -4.95 -8.43 3.15
C PRO A 89 -5.42 -8.32 4.60
N ARG A 90 -5.35 -7.13 5.22
CA ARG A 90 -5.76 -6.89 6.60
C ARG A 90 -7.28 -6.88 6.71
N ALA A 91 -7.79 -7.59 7.71
CA ALA A 91 -9.21 -7.57 8.07
C ALA A 91 -9.47 -6.60 9.23
N ALA A 92 -10.72 -6.15 9.35
CA ALA A 92 -11.14 -5.20 10.38
C ALA A 92 -11.08 -5.78 11.81
N ASP A 93 -11.06 -7.10 11.96
CA ASP A 93 -10.86 -7.78 13.25
C ASP A 93 -9.39 -7.82 13.70
N GLY A 94 -8.50 -7.14 12.96
CA GLY A 94 -7.07 -7.09 13.23
C GLY A 94 -6.28 -8.28 12.70
N SER A 95 -6.92 -9.25 12.05
CA SER A 95 -6.23 -10.37 11.40
C SER A 95 -5.65 -9.99 10.02
N GLY A 96 -4.74 -10.84 9.51
CA GLY A 96 -4.05 -10.60 8.23
C GLY A 96 -2.71 -9.89 8.41
N ASP A 97 -2.14 -9.41 7.30
CA ASP A 97 -0.84 -8.74 7.31
C ASP A 97 -0.96 -7.25 7.69
N SER A 98 -0.14 -6.79 8.64
CA SER A 98 -0.22 -5.42 9.20
C SER A 98 1.17 -4.81 9.47
N GLY A 99 1.29 -3.49 9.32
CA GLY A 99 2.56 -2.77 9.41
C GLY A 99 3.50 -3.00 8.23
N PRO A 100 3.10 -2.77 6.96
CA PRO A 100 4.01 -2.85 5.82
C PRO A 100 5.16 -1.85 5.93
N GLU A 101 6.39 -2.36 5.85
CA GLU A 101 7.63 -1.60 6.05
C GLU A 101 8.53 -1.78 4.82
N GLY A 102 9.17 -2.94 4.70
CA GLY A 102 10.01 -3.30 3.58
C GLY A 102 9.21 -3.75 2.36
N LEU A 103 9.45 -3.11 1.20
CA LEU A 103 8.88 -3.50 -0.09
C LEU A 103 9.97 -3.88 -1.09
N HIS A 104 9.82 -5.03 -1.75
CA HIS A 104 10.72 -5.45 -2.82
C HIS A 104 9.97 -5.99 -4.04
N PHE A 105 10.17 -5.33 -5.19
CA PHE A 105 9.62 -5.79 -6.46
C PHE A 105 10.57 -6.76 -7.16
N VAL A 106 10.07 -7.94 -7.52
CA VAL A 106 10.78 -8.95 -8.30
C VAL A 106 10.22 -8.96 -9.71
N ARG A 107 11.07 -8.66 -10.69
CA ARG A 107 10.73 -8.74 -12.11
C ARG A 107 10.41 -10.18 -12.51
N ALA A 108 9.47 -10.34 -13.45
CA ALA A 108 9.09 -11.65 -14.00
C ALA A 108 10.30 -12.52 -14.41
N ALA A 109 11.31 -11.93 -15.06
CA ALA A 109 12.52 -12.62 -15.50
C ALA A 109 13.39 -13.19 -14.35
N HIS A 110 13.21 -12.68 -13.13
CA HIS A 110 13.93 -13.13 -11.93
C HIS A 110 13.02 -13.89 -10.94
N SER A 111 11.77 -14.14 -11.33
CA SER A 111 10.78 -14.83 -10.48
C SER A 111 10.73 -16.32 -10.80
N PRO A 112 10.48 -17.20 -9.81
CA PRO A 112 10.43 -18.65 -10.02
C PRO A 112 9.23 -19.11 -10.88
N ASN A 113 8.16 -18.31 -10.96
CA ASN A 113 6.96 -18.62 -11.74
C ASN A 113 6.85 -17.78 -13.04
N GLY A 114 7.88 -17.00 -13.38
CA GLY A 114 7.87 -16.13 -14.55
C GLY A 114 6.84 -14.99 -14.48
N LYS A 115 6.34 -14.63 -13.29
CA LYS A 115 5.38 -13.54 -13.06
C LYS A 115 5.98 -12.48 -12.14
N PRO A 116 5.67 -11.18 -12.34
CA PRO A 116 6.13 -10.15 -11.43
C PRO A 116 5.59 -10.40 -10.02
N LEU A 117 6.46 -10.28 -9.01
CA LEU A 117 6.10 -10.44 -7.60
C LEU A 117 6.37 -9.15 -6.81
N LEU A 118 5.60 -8.93 -5.76
CA LEU A 118 5.88 -7.94 -4.72
C LEU A 118 6.04 -8.66 -3.39
N ILE A 119 7.20 -8.51 -2.75
CA ILE A 119 7.47 -9.00 -1.41
C ILE A 119 7.26 -7.85 -0.43
N VAL A 120 6.51 -8.12 0.63
CA VAL A 120 6.14 -7.13 1.66
C VAL A 120 6.49 -7.71 3.02
N GLY A 121 7.36 -7.01 3.76
CA GLY A 121 7.60 -7.28 5.18
C GLY A 121 6.60 -6.52 6.02
N ASN A 122 5.91 -7.22 6.92
CA ASN A 122 4.88 -6.68 7.79
C ASN A 122 5.34 -6.80 9.25
N GLU A 123 5.82 -5.70 9.82
CA GLU A 123 6.47 -5.70 11.13
C GLU A 123 5.46 -6.04 12.24
N THR A 124 4.29 -5.41 12.22
CA THR A 124 3.29 -5.56 13.29
C THR A 124 2.71 -6.97 13.35
N SER A 125 2.44 -7.60 12.20
CA SER A 125 1.99 -8.99 12.15
C SER A 125 3.13 -10.01 12.19
N GLY A 126 4.40 -9.58 12.03
CA GLY A 126 5.56 -10.47 11.99
C GLY A 126 5.61 -11.39 10.75
N THR A 127 4.94 -11.01 9.67
CA THR A 127 4.80 -11.83 8.46
C THR A 127 5.59 -11.28 7.27
N THR A 128 5.89 -12.13 6.30
CA THR A 128 6.37 -11.72 4.98
C THR A 128 5.42 -12.27 3.92
N ALA A 129 4.76 -11.36 3.19
CA ALA A 129 3.82 -11.70 2.14
C ALA A 129 4.48 -11.63 0.77
N VAL A 130 4.09 -12.54 -0.14
CA VAL A 130 4.51 -12.52 -1.54
C VAL A 130 3.27 -12.44 -2.42
N PHE A 131 3.09 -11.30 -3.06
CA PHE A 131 1.98 -11.07 -4.00
C PHE A 131 2.43 -11.36 -5.42
N GLN A 132 1.71 -12.24 -6.11
CA GLN A 132 1.80 -12.32 -7.58
C GLN A 132 0.98 -11.19 -8.18
N LEU A 133 1.61 -10.36 -9.00
CA LEU A 133 0.93 -9.23 -9.66
C LEU A 133 0.35 -9.70 -11.00
N ASN A 134 -0.98 -9.76 -11.05
CA ASN A 134 -1.73 -10.06 -12.27
C ASN A 134 -2.26 -8.75 -12.86
N LEU A 135 -1.70 -8.31 -13.99
CA LEU A 135 -2.23 -7.16 -14.70
C LEU A 135 -3.29 -7.60 -15.72
N GLY A 136 -4.49 -7.06 -15.59
CA GLY A 136 -5.47 -7.03 -16.68
C GLY A 136 -5.13 -5.88 -17.62
N TYR A 137 -5.10 -6.14 -18.93
CA TYR A 137 -4.93 -5.12 -19.97
C TYR A 137 -6.29 -4.72 -20.53
#